data_AF-A0A0W0YNT1-F1
#
_entry.id   AF-A0A0W0YNT1-F1
#
_cell.length_a   1.000
_cell.length_b   1.000
_cell.length_c   1.000
_cell.angle_alpha   90.00
_cell.angle_beta   90.00
_cell.angle_gamma   90.00
#
_symmetry.space_group_name_H-M   'P 1'
#
loop_
_entity.id
_entity.type
_entity.pdbx_description
1 polymer ?
#
loop_
_entity_poly.entity_id
_entity_poly.type
_entity_poly.pdbx_seq_one_letter_code
_entity_poly.pdbx_strand_id
1 'polypeptide(L)'
;MQHLRNRLLFLIFTLMSNSLFSAVSTPIEIILEPNKPTILTNPNTRIAMRCEIHVASNTNNLRINIISGQGVFNGTTFKQGDFMVWTIQNLQQISFTADTGTKAQVTYSGSYTLRAVCM
;
A
#
# COMPACT_ATOMS: atom_id res chain seq x y z
N MET A 1 35.24 -49.63 -11.55
CA MET A 1 33.91 -49.11 -11.13
C MET A 1 34.02 -47.70 -10.54
N GLN A 2 34.46 -46.69 -11.30
CA GLN A 2 34.60 -45.30 -10.77
C GLN A 2 34.04 -44.21 -11.69
N HIS A 3 33.69 -44.52 -12.95
CA HIS A 3 33.20 -43.51 -13.89
C HIS A 3 31.68 -43.24 -13.82
N LEU A 4 30.90 -44.10 -13.14
CA LEU A 4 29.44 -43.97 -13.09
C LEU A 4 28.95 -43.05 -11.95
N ARG A 5 29.80 -42.76 -10.96
CA ARG A 5 29.43 -42.04 -9.73
C ARG A 5 29.50 -40.50 -9.86
N ASN A 6 29.92 -39.98 -11.01
CA ASN A 6 30.16 -38.55 -11.21
C ASN A 6 29.10 -37.84 -12.07
N ARG A 7 28.16 -38.58 -12.67
CA ARG A 7 27.06 -37.99 -13.46
C ARG A 7 25.77 -37.80 -12.66
N LEU A 8 25.63 -38.47 -11.53
CA LEU A 8 24.43 -38.38 -10.69
C LEU A 8 24.37 -37.06 -9.88
N LEU A 9 25.53 -36.46 -9.59
CA LEU A 9 25.62 -35.21 -8.81
C LEU A 9 25.21 -33.97 -9.61
N PHE A 10 25.24 -34.02 -10.94
CA PHE A 10 24.78 -32.91 -11.79
C PHE A 10 23.25 -32.87 -11.96
N LEU A 11 22.54 -33.96 -11.69
CA LEU A 11 21.08 -34.05 -11.86
C LEU A 11 20.29 -33.51 -10.66
N ILE A 12 20.93 -33.29 -9.51
CA ILE A 12 20.25 -32.82 -8.28
C ILE A 12 20.23 -31.28 -8.21
N PHE A 13 21.08 -30.58 -8.96
CA PHE A 13 21.18 -29.11 -8.89
C PHE A 13 20.15 -28.35 -9.73
N THR A 14 19.34 -29.02 -10.56
CA THR A 14 18.33 -28.37 -11.42
C THR A 14 16.92 -28.40 -10.85
N LEU A 15 16.70 -28.95 -9.65
CA LEU A 15 15.35 -29.13 -9.07
C LEU A 15 14.93 -28.05 -8.06
N MET A 16 15.75 -27.03 -7.82
CA MET A 16 15.45 -25.92 -6.91
C MET A 16 15.19 -24.62 -7.66
N SER A 17 14.57 -24.68 -8.85
CA SER A 17 13.89 -23.51 -9.41
C SER A 17 12.59 -23.32 -8.63
N ASN A 18 12.70 -22.72 -7.44
CA ASN A 18 11.56 -22.17 -6.74
C ASN A 18 10.90 -21.16 -7.68
N SER A 19 9.80 -21.56 -8.30
CA SER A 19 8.86 -20.65 -8.94
C SER A 19 8.33 -19.74 -7.84
N LEU A 20 9.01 -18.60 -7.64
CA LEU A 20 8.47 -17.45 -6.96
C LEU A 20 7.31 -16.98 -7.82
N PHE A 21 6.11 -17.48 -7.50
CA PHE A 21 4.88 -16.87 -7.96
C PHE A 21 4.88 -15.44 -7.42
N SER A 22 5.34 -14.49 -8.22
CA SER A 22 4.95 -13.09 -8.05
C SER A 22 3.44 -13.06 -8.21
N ALA A 23 2.71 -13.09 -7.09
CA ALA A 23 1.32 -12.70 -7.08
C ALA A 23 1.28 -11.30 -7.69
N VAL A 24 0.75 -11.21 -8.92
CA VAL A 24 0.61 -9.94 -9.62
C VAL A 24 -0.48 -9.16 -8.88
N SER A 25 -0.09 -8.42 -7.84
CA SER A 25 -0.95 -7.44 -7.20
C SER A 25 -1.11 -6.30 -8.20
N THR A 26 -2.28 -6.21 -8.82
CA THR A 26 -2.62 -5.06 -9.67
C THR A 26 -2.54 -3.80 -8.82
N PRO A 27 -1.74 -2.79 -9.21
CA PRO A 27 -1.64 -1.56 -8.45
C PRO A 27 -3.01 -0.89 -8.32
N ILE A 28 -3.34 -0.43 -7.11
CA ILE A 28 -4.55 0.35 -6.85
C ILE A 28 -4.19 1.83 -6.96
N GLU A 29 -4.88 2.54 -7.85
CA GLU A 29 -4.73 3.97 -7.98
C GLU A 29 -5.82 4.71 -7.19
N ILE A 30 -5.41 5.61 -6.31
CA ILE A 30 -6.29 6.49 -5.56
C ILE A 30 -6.06 7.91 -6.05
N ILE A 31 -7.12 8.56 -6.52
CA ILE A 31 -7.09 9.93 -7.02
C ILE A 31 -7.88 10.80 -6.04
N LEU A 32 -7.23 11.83 -5.49
CA LEU A 32 -7.85 12.78 -4.57
C LEU A 32 -7.86 14.17 -5.22
N GLU A 33 -9.06 14.73 -5.39
CA GLU A 33 -9.23 16.11 -5.84
C GLU A 33 -8.88 17.10 -4.72
N PRO A 34 -8.30 18.27 -5.07
CA PRO A 34 -8.06 19.37 -4.13
C PRO A 34 -9.29 19.75 -3.30
N ASN A 35 -9.12 19.80 -1.98
CA ASN A 35 -10.09 20.27 -0.99
C ASN A 35 -11.45 19.54 -1.02
N LYS A 36 -11.53 18.39 -1.68
CA LYS A 36 -12.74 17.57 -1.77
C LYS A 36 -12.62 16.36 -0.84
N PRO A 37 -13.59 16.14 0.06
CA PRO A 37 -13.65 14.92 0.84
C PRO A 37 -13.94 13.70 -0.06
N THR A 38 -13.14 12.64 0.10
CA THR A 38 -13.31 11.35 -0.57
C THR A 38 -13.42 10.27 0.48
N ILE A 39 -14.42 9.39 0.33
CA ILE A 39 -14.60 8.24 1.22
C ILE A 39 -13.83 7.05 0.64
N LEU A 40 -12.87 6.54 1.40
CA LEU A 40 -12.18 5.29 1.11
C LEU A 40 -12.75 4.20 2.00
N THR A 41 -13.05 3.04 1.41
CA THR A 41 -13.64 1.89 2.11
C THR A 41 -12.81 0.65 1.80
N ASN A 42 -12.48 -0.13 2.82
CA ASN A 42 -12.01 -1.50 2.65
C ASN A 42 -13.17 -2.48 2.92
N PRO A 43 -13.93 -2.91 1.89
CA PRO A 43 -15.08 -3.80 2.09
C PRO A 43 -14.67 -5.27 2.28
N ASN A 44 -13.46 -5.65 1.90
CA ASN A 44 -13.01 -7.04 1.79
C ASN A 44 -12.11 -7.41 2.98
N THR A 45 -11.20 -8.36 2.79
CA THR A 45 -10.21 -8.78 3.78
C THR A 45 -9.31 -7.63 4.24
N ARG A 46 -8.64 -7.81 5.38
CA ARG A 46 -7.60 -6.89 5.85
C ARG A 46 -6.57 -6.66 4.75
N ILE A 47 -6.28 -5.40 4.46
CA ILE A 47 -5.28 -5.00 3.47
C ILE A 47 -4.07 -4.40 4.18
N ALA A 48 -2.89 -4.64 3.60
CA ALA A 48 -1.65 -4.00 3.95
C ALA A 48 -0.99 -3.58 2.63
N MET A 49 -0.77 -2.28 2.45
CA MET A 49 -0.27 -1.73 1.19
C MET A 49 0.79 -0.67 1.44
N ARG A 50 1.63 -0.44 0.43
CA ARG A 50 2.54 0.70 0.37
C ARG A 50 2.15 1.56 -0.82
N CYS A 51 1.81 2.81 -0.54
CA CYS A 51 1.40 3.77 -1.56
C CYS A 51 2.54 4.75 -1.86
N GLU A 52 2.86 4.93 -3.12
CA GLU A 52 3.70 6.03 -3.61
C GLU A 52 2.82 7.22 -3.97
N ILE A 53 3.14 8.39 -3.41
CA ILE A 53 2.38 9.62 -3.58
C ILE A 53 2.97 10.44 -4.73
N HIS A 54 2.13 10.85 -5.67
CA HIS A 54 2.46 11.80 -6.72
C HIS A 54 1.66 13.08 -6.52
N VAL A 55 2.38 14.18 -6.24
CA VAL A 55 1.82 15.52 -6.06
C VAL A 55 2.71 16.55 -6.74
N ALA A 56 2.10 17.59 -7.30
CA ALA A 56 2.83 18.62 -8.04
C ALA A 56 3.55 19.64 -7.13
N SER A 57 3.08 19.85 -5.90
CA SER A 57 3.65 20.82 -4.96
C SER A 57 4.34 20.17 -3.76
N ASN A 58 5.16 20.97 -3.09
CA ASN A 58 6.10 20.60 -2.04
C ASN A 58 5.52 20.67 -0.61
N THR A 59 4.36 21.32 -0.40
CA THR A 59 3.66 21.35 0.89
C THR A 59 2.19 21.00 0.70
N ASN A 60 1.83 19.77 1.02
CA ASN A 60 0.47 19.28 0.93
C ASN A 60 0.09 18.55 2.22
N ASN A 61 -1.14 18.71 2.65
CA ASN A 61 -1.66 18.03 3.83
C ASN A 61 -2.79 17.09 3.45
N LEU A 62 -2.80 15.91 4.07
CA LEU A 62 -3.92 14.99 4.08
C LEU A 62 -4.58 15.07 5.45
N ARG A 63 -5.89 15.33 5.47
CA ARG A 63 -6.72 15.13 6.65
C ARG A 63 -7.47 13.82 6.49
N ILE A 64 -7.38 12.94 7.49
CA ILE A 64 -8.01 11.63 7.49
C ILE A 64 -8.90 11.56 8.74
N ASN A 65 -10.19 11.32 8.55
CA ASN A 65 -11.16 11.07 9.63
C ASN A 65 -11.67 9.64 9.53
N ILE A 66 -11.52 8.84 10.60
CA ILE A 66 -11.92 7.44 10.59
C ILE A 66 -13.40 7.32 10.99
N ILE A 67 -14.23 6.95 10.01
CA ILE A 67 -15.68 6.81 10.19
C ILE A 67 -16.00 5.50 10.92
N SER A 68 -15.32 4.41 10.55
CA SER A 68 -15.50 3.09 11.17
C SER A 68 -14.26 2.23 10.97
N GLY A 69 -14.10 1.21 11.81
CA GLY A 69 -12.99 0.26 11.73
C GLY A 69 -11.69 0.79 12.35
N GLN A 70 -10.57 0.19 11.95
CA GLN A 70 -9.27 0.45 12.55
C GLN A 70 -8.14 0.01 11.60
N GLY A 71 -6.92 0.44 11.92
CA GLY A 71 -5.75 0.11 11.12
C GLY A 71 -4.51 0.85 11.57
N VAL A 72 -3.56 0.98 10.65
CA VAL A 72 -2.28 1.64 10.88
C VAL A 72 -1.97 2.51 9.66
N PHE A 73 -1.63 3.76 9.87
CA PHE A 73 -1.19 4.69 8.84
C PHE A 73 0.20 5.20 9.19
N ASN A 74 1.20 4.87 8.36
CA ASN A 74 2.60 5.19 8.56
C ASN A 74 3.13 4.88 9.98
N GLY A 75 2.79 3.69 10.49
CA GLY A 75 3.15 3.25 11.85
C GLY A 75 2.26 3.78 12.97
N THR A 76 1.34 4.71 12.68
CA THR A 76 0.38 5.23 13.67
C THR A 76 -0.92 4.44 13.60
N THR A 77 -1.29 3.76 14.69
CA THR A 77 -2.58 3.07 14.79
C THR A 77 -3.71 4.09 14.82
N PHE A 78 -4.81 3.78 14.15
CA PHE A 78 -6.05 4.55 14.19
C PHE A 78 -7.24 3.64 14.43
N LYS A 79 -8.31 4.22 14.98
CA LYS A 79 -9.61 3.58 15.19
C LYS A 79 -10.74 4.56 14.90
N GLN A 80 -11.96 4.05 14.89
CA GLN A 80 -13.17 4.85 14.72
C GLN A 80 -13.20 6.09 15.63
N GLY A 81 -13.53 7.24 15.03
CA GLY A 81 -13.59 8.53 15.70
C GLY A 81 -12.26 9.28 15.71
N ASP A 82 -11.14 8.62 15.42
CA ASP A 82 -9.86 9.29 15.32
C ASP A 82 -9.80 10.20 14.09
N PHE A 83 -9.02 11.26 14.20
CA PHE A 83 -8.61 12.09 13.08
C PHE A 83 -7.10 12.26 13.09
N MET A 84 -6.52 12.43 11.90
CA MET A 84 -5.11 12.73 11.74
C MET A 84 -4.89 13.71 10.60
N VAL A 85 -3.81 14.48 10.72
CA VAL A 85 -3.32 15.37 9.66
C VAL A 85 -1.90 14.95 9.36
N TRP A 86 -1.61 14.69 8.08
CA TRP A 86 -0.31 14.23 7.63
C TRP A 86 0.21 15.12 6.51
N THR A 87 1.42 15.64 6.67
CA THR A 87 2.10 16.37 5.60
C THR A 87 2.73 15.37 4.65
N ILE A 88 2.45 15.53 3.37
CA ILE A 88 2.92 14.64 2.31
C ILE A 88 3.78 15.38 1.27
N GLN A 89 4.72 14.63 0.71
CA GLN A 89 5.66 15.10 -0.31
C GLN A 89 5.55 14.24 -1.58
N ASN A 90 5.99 14.80 -2.71
CA ASN A 90 6.05 14.05 -3.96
C ASN A 90 7.03 12.87 -3.84
N LEU A 91 6.65 11.73 -4.41
CA LEU A 91 7.33 10.43 -4.35
C LEU A 91 7.47 9.86 -2.93
N GLN A 92 6.78 10.43 -1.95
CA GLN A 92 6.77 9.86 -0.60
C GLN A 92 6.07 8.51 -0.63
N GLN A 93 6.64 7.55 0.09
CA GLN A 93 6.04 6.25 0.28
C GLN A 93 5.40 6.16 1.67
N ILE A 94 4.15 5.72 1.69
CA ILE A 94 3.34 5.62 2.90
C ILE A 94 2.82 4.20 3.01
N SER A 95 3.16 3.54 4.12
CA SER A 95 2.59 2.24 4.44
C SER A 95 1.26 2.41 5.17
N PHE A 96 0.25 1.65 4.80
CA PHE A 96 -0.99 1.60 5.55
C PHE A 96 -1.55 0.19 5.64
N THR A 97 -2.26 -0.10 6.73
CA THR A 97 -3.08 -1.29 6.89
C THR A 97 -4.48 -0.88 7.28
N ALA A 98 -5.49 -1.56 6.75
CA ALA A 98 -6.88 -1.33 7.12
C ALA A 98 -7.57 -2.66 7.33
N ASP A 99 -8.20 -2.84 8.50
CA ASP A 99 -9.00 -4.02 8.78
C ASP A 99 -10.29 -4.01 7.92
N THR A 100 -10.91 -5.17 7.78
CA THR A 100 -12.18 -5.34 7.04
C THR A 100 -13.26 -4.39 7.56
N GLY A 101 -13.97 -3.72 6.66
CA GLY A 101 -15.04 -2.78 7.01
C GLY A 101 -14.55 -1.38 7.43
N THR A 102 -13.25 -1.12 7.35
CA THR A 102 -12.70 0.21 7.66
C THR A 102 -13.16 1.24 6.63
N LYS A 103 -13.62 2.39 7.12
CA LYS A 103 -14.04 3.54 6.30
C LYS A 103 -13.37 4.79 6.82
N ALA A 104 -12.77 5.55 5.90
CA ALA A 104 -12.14 6.82 6.22
C ALA A 104 -12.58 7.89 5.23
N GLN A 105 -12.84 9.09 5.74
CA GLN A 105 -12.96 10.28 4.91
C GLN A 105 -11.58 10.93 4.81
N VAL A 106 -11.06 11.04 3.61
CA VAL A 106 -9.79 11.68 3.31
C VAL A 106 -10.04 12.99 2.60
N THR A 107 -9.38 14.05 3.02
CA THR A 107 -9.41 15.35 2.37
C THR A 107 -7.98 15.79 2.13
N TYR A 108 -7.65 16.00 0.87
CA TYR A 108 -6.34 16.48 0.45
C TYR A 108 -6.38 18.00 0.27
N SER A 109 -5.51 18.74 0.96
CA SER A 109 -5.51 20.21 1.02
C SER A 109 -4.45 20.85 0.10
N GLY A 110 -4.14 20.24 -1.04
CA GLY A 110 -3.23 20.83 -2.04
C GLY A 110 -3.94 21.61 -3.12
N SER A 111 -3.16 22.20 -4.05
CA SER A 111 -3.67 22.97 -5.19
C SER A 111 -3.96 22.14 -6.44
N TYR A 112 -3.39 20.93 -6.53
CA TYR A 112 -3.48 20.05 -7.69
C TYR A 112 -3.81 18.62 -7.26
N THR A 113 -4.51 17.87 -8.09
CA THR A 113 -4.88 16.47 -7.85
C THR A 113 -3.69 15.65 -7.34
N LEU A 114 -3.95 14.88 -6.28
CA LEU A 114 -3.02 13.88 -5.78
C LEU A 114 -3.34 12.54 -6.41
N ARG A 115 -2.30 11.82 -6.85
CA ARG A 115 -2.40 10.42 -7.28
C ARG A 115 -1.54 9.55 -6.36
N ALA A 116 -2.13 8.55 -5.72
CA ALA A 116 -1.41 7.56 -4.94
C ALA A 116 -1.49 6.20 -5.64
N VAL A 117 -0.34 5.55 -5.84
CA VAL A 117 -0.25 4.21 -6.45
C VAL A 117 0.13 3.23 -5.36
N CYS A 118 -0.77 2.31 -5.03
CA CYS A 118 -0.63 1.39 -3.91
C CYS A 118 -0.41 -0.04 -4.41
N MET A 119 0.57 -0.72 -3.81
CA MET A 119 0.85 -2.15 -3.99
C MET A 119 0.65 -2.91 -2.69
#